data_AF-A0A3C0V2W2-F1
#
_entry.id   AF-A0A3C0V2W2-F1
#
_cell.length_a   1.000
_cell.length_b   1.000
_cell.length_c   1.000
_cell.angle_alpha   90.00
_cell.angle_beta   90.00
_cell.angle_gamma   90.00
#
_symmetry.space_group_name_H-M   'P 1'
#
loop_
_entity.id
_entity.type
_entity.pdbx_description
1 polymer ?
#
loop_
_entity_poly.entity_id
_entity_poly.type
_entity_poly.pdbx_seq_one_letter_code
_entity_poly.pdbx_strand_id
1 'polypeptide(L)'
;MNAVTGVIESLNISTSPYINAILSIVAFVVIAKAADLFVGRVLSRFTKFTKSEIDDEILDAIHRPVYFTIILIGVVLAIAYLKPSQKVLFYADGIIYSVMTVIWMLTAVKISNIVIEDAVHKVADVTGLSKDIIPLIENVSKIAIIIAALMVALSLWKINITPIIASAGIAGAAVALAAKDTIANFFGGLSVFADRPFKIGDFIVLDKGERGEVIAIGIR
;
A
#
# COMPACT_ATOMS: atom_id res chain seq x y z
N MET A 1 -3.32 -26.16 1.73
CA MET A 1 -4.30 -27.18 2.18
C MET A 1 -3.82 -27.92 3.42
N ASN A 2 -2.57 -28.40 3.47
CA ASN A 2 -2.02 -29.18 4.60
C ASN A 2 -1.97 -28.44 5.95
N ALA A 3 -1.68 -27.13 5.96
CA ALA A 3 -1.63 -26.34 7.20
C ALA A 3 -3.02 -26.15 7.84
N VAL A 4 -4.07 -25.98 7.01
CA VAL A 4 -5.44 -25.80 7.48
C VAL A 4 -6.01 -27.10 8.04
N THR A 5 -5.69 -28.25 7.42
CA THR A 5 -6.09 -29.57 7.92
C THR A 5 -5.47 -29.92 9.28
N GLY A 6 -4.20 -29.56 9.54
CA GLY A 6 -3.58 -29.79 10.86
C GLY A 6 -4.18 -28.93 11.98
N VAL A 7 -4.58 -27.70 11.65
CA VAL A 7 -5.32 -26.82 12.59
C VAL A 7 -6.72 -27.36 12.86
N ILE A 8 -7.39 -27.94 11.85
CA ILE A 8 -8.72 -28.56 12.00
C ILE A 8 -8.68 -29.79 12.90
N GLU A 9 -7.65 -30.64 12.79
CA GLU A 9 -7.53 -31.83 13.66
C GLU A 9 -7.24 -31.49 15.12
N SER A 10 -6.43 -30.45 15.37
CA SER A 10 -6.11 -30.00 16.74
C SER A 10 -7.25 -29.24 17.43
N LEU A 11 -8.20 -28.69 16.65
CA LEU A 11 -9.35 -27.93 17.16
C LEU A 11 -10.68 -28.70 17.10
N ASN A 12 -10.65 -30.01 16.86
CA ASN A 12 -11.84 -30.85 16.75
C ASN A 12 -12.45 -31.13 18.14
N ILE A 13 -13.16 -30.14 18.69
CA ILE A 13 -13.69 -30.15 20.07
C ILE A 13 -14.98 -30.99 20.18
N SER A 14 -15.73 -31.17 19.09
CA SER A 14 -16.99 -31.92 19.06
C SER A 14 -17.11 -32.84 17.84
N THR A 15 -17.87 -33.94 17.96
CA THR A 15 -18.13 -34.90 16.87
C THR A 15 -19.03 -34.33 15.75
N SER A 16 -19.74 -33.22 16.00
CA SER A 16 -20.62 -32.59 15.01
C SER A 16 -19.90 -31.48 14.22
N PRO A 17 -19.81 -31.58 12.89
CA PRO A 17 -19.19 -30.56 12.02
C PRO A 17 -19.81 -29.15 12.17
N TYR A 18 -21.12 -29.10 12.43
CA TYR A 18 -21.85 -27.84 12.61
C TYR A 18 -21.46 -27.12 13.91
N ILE A 19 -21.22 -27.87 14.98
CA ILE A 19 -20.80 -27.31 16.26
C ILE A 19 -19.40 -26.69 16.13
N ASN A 20 -18.47 -27.39 15.47
CA ASN A 20 -17.12 -26.87 15.24
C ASN A 20 -17.13 -25.61 14.36
N ALA A 21 -18.00 -25.55 13.35
CA ALA A 21 -18.16 -24.37 12.50
C ALA A 21 -18.70 -23.15 13.29
N ILE A 22 -19.67 -23.35 14.19
CA ILE A 22 -20.18 -22.25 15.04
C ILE A 22 -19.09 -21.81 16.03
N LEU A 23 -18.41 -22.77 16.67
CA LEU A 23 -17.34 -22.48 17.62
C LEU A 23 -16.19 -21.70 16.96
N SER A 24 -15.82 -22.01 15.71
CA SER A 24 -14.78 -21.28 15.01
C SER A 24 -15.19 -19.83 14.75
N ILE A 25 -16.43 -19.56 14.31
CA ILE A 25 -16.92 -18.19 14.13
C ILE A 25 -16.89 -17.43 15.46
N VAL A 26 -17.42 -18.03 16.52
CA VAL A 26 -17.44 -17.40 17.86
C VAL A 26 -16.02 -17.11 18.34
N ALA A 27 -15.11 -18.09 18.23
CA ALA A 27 -13.71 -17.93 18.64
C ALA A 27 -13.03 -16.79 17.88
N PHE A 28 -13.18 -16.73 16.55
CA PHE A 28 -12.56 -15.67 15.75
C PHE A 28 -13.21 -14.30 15.96
N VAL A 29 -14.51 -14.21 16.26
CA VAL A 29 -15.14 -12.95 16.68
C VAL A 29 -14.59 -12.49 18.03
N VAL A 30 -14.39 -13.41 18.98
CA VAL A 30 -13.77 -13.10 20.28
C VAL A 30 -12.33 -12.65 20.07
N ILE A 31 -11.55 -13.34 19.23
CA ILE A 31 -10.17 -12.95 18.89
C ILE A 31 -10.15 -11.60 18.19
N ALA A 32 -11.06 -11.34 17.25
CA ALA A 32 -11.15 -10.05 16.54
C ALA A 32 -11.45 -8.92 17.53
N LYS A 33 -12.42 -9.10 18.44
CA LYS A 33 -12.70 -8.13 19.51
C LYS A 33 -11.56 -7.98 20.49
N ALA A 34 -10.87 -9.08 20.84
CA ALA A 34 -9.71 -9.02 21.72
C ALA A 34 -8.54 -8.26 21.06
N ALA A 35 -8.31 -8.48 19.76
CA ALA A 35 -7.33 -7.75 18.97
C ALA A 35 -7.69 -6.27 18.88
N ASP A 36 -8.96 -5.95 18.62
CA ASP A 36 -9.51 -4.58 18.59
C ASP A 36 -9.30 -3.86 19.93
N LEU A 37 -9.68 -4.50 21.03
CA LEU A 37 -9.46 -3.99 22.39
C LEU A 37 -7.98 -3.90 22.75
N PHE A 38 -7.14 -4.82 22.28
CA PHE A 38 -5.70 -4.82 22.53
C PHE A 38 -5.03 -3.68 21.77
N VAL A 39 -5.33 -3.52 20.49
CA VAL A 39 -4.85 -2.40 19.66
C VAL A 39 -5.28 -1.08 20.30
N GLY A 40 -6.56 -0.93 20.61
CA GLY A 40 -7.08 0.28 21.26
C GLY A 40 -6.48 0.54 22.64
N ARG A 41 -6.12 -0.48 23.43
CA ARG A 41 -5.56 -0.31 24.79
C ARG A 41 -4.05 -0.17 24.84
N VAL A 42 -3.33 -0.87 23.97
CA VAL A 42 -1.87 -0.94 23.94
C VAL A 42 -1.30 0.09 22.97
N LEU A 43 -1.83 0.18 21.75
CA LEU A 43 -1.33 1.17 20.79
C LEU A 43 -1.69 2.60 21.18
N SER A 44 -2.87 2.87 21.76
CA SER A 44 -3.15 4.22 22.31
C SER A 44 -2.28 4.62 23.50
N ARG A 45 -1.63 3.65 24.18
CA ARG A 45 -0.61 3.95 25.20
C ARG A 45 0.73 4.30 24.57
N PHE A 46 1.07 3.72 23.43
CA PHE A 46 2.34 3.95 22.75
C PHE A 46 2.31 5.15 21.80
N THR A 47 1.18 5.43 21.13
CA THR A 47 1.06 6.60 20.24
C THR A 47 1.08 7.92 21.01
N LYS A 48 0.71 7.92 22.29
CA LYS A 48 0.94 9.09 23.19
C LYS A 48 2.41 9.41 23.45
N PHE A 49 3.35 8.52 23.12
CA PHE A 49 4.79 8.77 23.24
C PHE A 49 5.42 9.30 21.94
N THR A 50 4.74 9.24 20.79
CA THR A 50 5.16 9.91 19.55
C THR A 50 4.41 11.23 19.37
N LYS A 51 5.11 12.28 18.89
CA LYS A 51 4.54 13.62 18.65
C LYS A 51 3.77 13.74 17.31
N SER A 52 3.53 12.64 16.60
CA SER A 52 3.11 12.66 15.20
C SER A 52 1.64 12.27 15.05
N GLU A 53 0.79 13.19 14.61
CA GLU A 53 -0.66 12.98 14.38
C GLU A 53 -0.93 11.89 13.32
N ILE A 54 0.04 11.62 12.44
CA ILE A 54 -0.02 10.59 11.39
C ILE A 54 -0.11 9.16 11.95
N ASP A 55 0.57 8.88 13.06
CA ASP A 55 0.66 7.52 13.59
C ASP A 55 -0.73 7.02 14.01
N ASP A 56 -1.55 7.89 14.59
CA ASP A 56 -2.92 7.59 15.02
C ASP A 56 -3.84 7.37 13.79
N GLU A 57 -3.71 8.17 12.73
CA GLU A 57 -4.52 8.02 11.52
C GLU A 57 -4.21 6.74 10.74
N ILE A 58 -2.91 6.38 10.64
CA ILE A 58 -2.47 5.12 10.00
C ILE A 58 -2.95 3.93 10.83
N LEU A 59 -2.84 4.01 12.17
CA LEU A 59 -3.33 2.96 13.05
C LEU A 59 -4.83 2.71 12.82
N ASP A 60 -5.63 3.78 12.81
CA ASP A 60 -7.07 3.72 12.57
C ASP A 60 -7.41 3.18 11.18
N ALA A 61 -6.58 3.50 10.18
CA ALA A 61 -6.71 2.95 8.83
C ALA A 61 -6.48 1.43 8.79
N ILE A 62 -5.48 0.91 9.52
CA ILE A 62 -5.13 -0.53 9.53
C ILE A 62 -6.06 -1.34 10.43
N HIS A 63 -6.55 -0.75 11.51
CA HIS A 63 -7.33 -1.43 12.53
C HIS A 63 -8.61 -2.09 11.98
N ARG A 64 -9.43 -1.36 11.21
CA ARG A 64 -10.68 -1.89 10.65
C ARG A 64 -10.44 -3.08 9.71
N PRO A 65 -9.53 -2.99 8.71
CA PRO A 65 -9.14 -4.12 7.86
C PRO A 65 -8.70 -5.35 8.64
N VAL A 66 -7.85 -5.18 9.66
CA VAL A 66 -7.35 -6.29 10.47
C VAL A 66 -8.49 -6.98 11.22
N TYR A 67 -9.43 -6.23 11.79
CA TYR A 67 -10.62 -6.82 12.41
C TYR A 67 -11.42 -7.67 11.41
N PHE A 68 -11.66 -7.16 10.20
CA PHE A 68 -12.39 -7.89 9.16
C PHE A 68 -11.63 -9.12 8.66
N THR A 69 -10.30 -9.07 8.51
CA THR A 69 -9.51 -10.25 8.08
C THR A 69 -9.57 -11.37 9.12
N ILE A 70 -9.49 -11.05 10.42
CA ILE A 70 -9.62 -12.03 11.49
C ILE A 70 -10.98 -12.73 11.42
N ILE A 71 -12.08 -11.98 11.24
CA ILE A 71 -13.41 -12.56 11.08
C ILE A 71 -13.49 -13.47 9.84
N LEU A 72 -12.94 -13.02 8.71
CA LEU A 72 -12.95 -13.80 7.48
C LEU A 72 -12.20 -15.13 7.62
N ILE A 73 -11.09 -15.18 8.38
CA ILE A 73 -10.39 -16.44 8.69
C ILE A 73 -11.33 -17.39 9.47
N GLY A 74 -12.08 -16.88 10.43
CA GLY A 74 -13.09 -17.66 11.15
C GLY A 74 -14.17 -18.25 10.23
N VAL A 75 -14.61 -17.46 9.24
CA VAL A 75 -15.56 -17.91 8.20
C VAL A 75 -14.94 -18.99 7.31
N VAL A 76 -13.70 -18.81 6.85
CA VAL A 76 -12.98 -19.83 6.04
C VAL A 76 -12.90 -21.16 6.81
N LEU A 77 -12.54 -21.12 8.10
CA LEU A 77 -12.47 -22.32 8.92
C LEU A 77 -13.84 -22.96 9.14
N ALA A 78 -14.88 -22.15 9.35
CA ALA A 78 -16.25 -22.66 9.49
C ALA A 78 -16.71 -23.39 8.22
N ILE A 79 -16.46 -22.81 7.05
CA ILE A 79 -16.73 -23.44 5.75
C ILE A 79 -15.92 -24.74 5.61
N ALA A 80 -14.64 -24.74 6.01
CA ALA A 80 -13.80 -25.93 5.93
C ALA A 80 -14.31 -27.08 6.82
N TYR A 81 -14.83 -26.81 8.02
CA TYR A 81 -15.44 -27.82 8.90
C TYR A 81 -16.67 -28.49 8.28
N LEU A 82 -17.47 -27.73 7.53
CA LEU A 82 -18.65 -28.25 6.84
C LEU A 82 -18.32 -29.18 5.66
N LYS A 83 -17.03 -29.27 5.27
CA LYS A 83 -16.53 -30.09 4.14
C LYS A 83 -17.42 -29.99 2.90
N PRO A 84 -17.73 -28.78 2.41
CA PRO A 84 -18.67 -28.61 1.31
C PRO A 84 -18.07 -29.10 -0.01
N SER A 85 -18.92 -29.22 -1.04
CA SER A 85 -18.46 -29.62 -2.38
C SER A 85 -17.40 -28.66 -2.93
N GLN A 86 -16.53 -29.16 -3.83
CA GLN A 86 -15.46 -28.36 -4.43
C GLN A 86 -15.96 -27.09 -5.15
N LYS A 87 -17.17 -27.13 -5.73
CA LYS A 87 -17.79 -25.95 -6.36
C LYS A 87 -18.06 -24.84 -5.34
N VAL A 88 -18.58 -25.20 -4.17
CA VAL A 88 -18.87 -24.24 -3.10
C VAL A 88 -17.57 -23.64 -2.56
N LEU A 89 -16.53 -24.45 -2.37
CA LEU A 89 -15.21 -23.95 -1.96
C LEU A 89 -14.64 -22.95 -2.97
N PHE A 90 -14.75 -23.23 -4.27
CA PHE A 90 -14.27 -22.32 -5.31
C PHE A 90 -14.94 -20.94 -5.25
N TYR A 91 -16.28 -20.90 -5.14
CA TYR A 91 -17.01 -19.63 -5.04
C TYR A 91 -16.77 -18.92 -3.71
N ALA A 92 -16.69 -19.67 -2.60
CA ALA A 92 -16.42 -19.10 -1.28
C ALA A 92 -15.03 -18.44 -1.21
N ASP A 93 -13.98 -19.16 -1.65
CA ASP A 93 -12.62 -18.63 -1.73
C ASP A 93 -12.57 -17.40 -2.63
N GLY A 94 -13.19 -17.45 -3.81
CA GLY A 94 -13.23 -16.33 -4.75
C GLY A 94 -13.87 -15.08 -4.16
N ILE A 95 -15.00 -15.22 -3.45
CA ILE A 95 -15.68 -14.11 -2.77
C ILE A 95 -14.80 -13.55 -1.65
N ILE A 96 -14.26 -14.42 -0.80
CA ILE A 96 -13.44 -14.02 0.36
C ILE A 96 -12.18 -13.28 -0.10
N TYR A 97 -11.43 -13.82 -1.06
CA TYR A 97 -10.24 -13.18 -1.59
C TYR A 97 -10.53 -11.85 -2.28
N SER A 98 -11.66 -11.74 -2.98
CA SER A 98 -12.07 -10.48 -3.61
C SER A 98 -12.42 -9.42 -2.57
N VAL A 99 -13.20 -9.78 -1.55
CA VAL A 99 -13.54 -8.87 -0.44
C VAL A 99 -12.27 -8.44 0.31
N MET A 100 -11.36 -9.36 0.62
CA MET A 100 -10.07 -9.03 1.25
C MET A 100 -9.27 -8.05 0.40
N THR A 101 -9.16 -8.31 -0.91
CA THR A 101 -8.39 -7.44 -1.80
C THR A 101 -8.96 -6.03 -1.85
N VAL A 102 -10.29 -5.89 -1.93
CA VAL A 102 -10.95 -4.57 -1.92
C VAL A 102 -10.72 -3.84 -0.59
N ILE A 103 -10.87 -4.52 0.55
CA ILE A 103 -10.64 -3.92 1.87
C ILE A 103 -9.20 -3.40 1.97
N TRP A 104 -8.21 -4.23 1.62
CA TRP A 104 -6.80 -3.84 1.68
C TRP A 104 -6.42 -2.78 0.65
N MET A 105 -7.02 -2.80 -0.53
CA MET A 105 -6.86 -1.76 -1.55
C MET A 105 -7.32 -0.40 -1.05
N LEU A 106 -8.53 -0.30 -0.48
CA LEU A 106 -9.06 0.95 0.09
C LEU A 106 -8.18 1.45 1.24
N THR A 107 -7.67 0.53 2.05
CA THR A 107 -6.75 0.82 3.14
C THR A 107 -5.43 1.37 2.64
N ALA A 108 -4.84 0.74 1.62
CA ALA A 108 -3.60 1.18 1.01
C ALA A 108 -3.74 2.58 0.39
N VAL A 109 -4.87 2.87 -0.28
CA VAL A 109 -5.16 4.22 -0.79
C VAL A 109 -5.26 5.23 0.36
N LYS A 110 -6.00 4.91 1.44
CA LYS A 110 -6.11 5.80 2.61
C LYS A 110 -4.75 6.10 3.23
N ILE A 111 -3.95 5.06 3.49
CA ILE A 111 -2.60 5.21 4.08
C ILE A 111 -1.70 6.02 3.13
N SER A 112 -1.76 5.75 1.83
CA SER A 112 -0.99 6.50 0.83
C SER A 112 -1.31 7.98 0.88
N ASN A 113 -2.58 8.37 0.98
CA ASN A 113 -2.97 9.77 1.05
C ASN A 113 -2.44 10.43 2.33
N ILE A 114 -2.60 9.78 3.49
CA ILE A 114 -2.07 10.27 4.77
C ILE A 114 -0.55 10.51 4.69
N VAL A 115 0.19 9.55 4.12
CA VAL A 115 1.65 9.66 3.99
C VAL A 115 2.06 10.77 3.01
N ILE A 116 1.35 10.92 1.89
CA ILE A 116 1.63 11.95 0.89
C ILE A 116 1.37 13.34 1.47
N GLU A 117 0.24 13.52 2.15
CA GLU A 117 -0.14 14.80 2.75
C GLU A 117 0.90 15.25 3.79
N ASP A 118 1.28 14.37 4.72
CA ASP A 118 2.32 14.67 5.71
C ASP A 118 3.69 14.95 5.09
N ALA A 119 4.12 14.12 4.13
CA ALA A 119 5.41 14.29 3.47
C ALA A 119 5.48 15.63 2.72
N VAL A 120 4.41 15.98 2.00
CA VAL A 120 4.37 17.26 1.26
C VAL A 120 4.27 18.43 2.22
N HIS A 121 3.52 18.36 3.32
CA HIS A 121 3.48 19.42 4.32
C HIS A 121 4.87 19.73 4.90
N LYS A 122 5.59 18.69 5.33
CA LYS A 122 6.96 18.85 5.86
C LYS A 122 7.92 19.47 4.86
N VAL A 123 7.80 19.11 3.58
CA VAL A 123 8.66 19.66 2.52
C VAL A 123 8.24 21.08 2.13
N ALA A 124 6.94 21.37 2.05
CA ALA A 124 6.41 22.67 1.67
C ALA A 124 6.80 23.76 2.67
N ASP A 125 6.82 23.44 3.97
CA ASP A 125 7.20 24.38 5.02
C ASP A 125 8.68 24.81 4.92
N VAL A 126 9.55 23.97 4.35
CA VAL A 126 10.98 24.23 4.20
C VAL A 126 11.34 24.80 2.83
N THR A 127 10.65 24.37 1.77
CA THR A 127 11.04 24.64 0.38
C THR A 127 10.10 25.61 -0.34
N GLY A 128 8.95 25.97 0.26
CA GLY A 128 7.93 26.79 -0.39
C GLY A 128 7.17 26.05 -1.51
N LEU A 129 7.24 24.72 -1.55
CA LEU A 129 6.53 23.88 -2.52
C LEU A 129 5.02 24.15 -2.46
N SER A 130 4.37 24.32 -3.61
CA SER A 130 2.92 24.51 -3.65
C SER A 130 2.20 23.22 -3.26
N LYS A 131 1.18 23.36 -2.39
CA LYS A 131 0.32 22.23 -1.97
C LYS A 131 -0.50 21.65 -3.14
N ASP A 132 -0.56 22.35 -4.27
CA ASP A 132 -1.22 21.91 -5.51
C ASP A 132 -0.61 20.63 -6.10
N ILE A 133 0.59 20.22 -5.66
CA ILE A 133 1.21 18.95 -6.07
C ILE A 133 0.62 17.73 -5.35
N ILE A 134 -0.06 17.92 -4.20
CA ILE A 134 -0.61 16.81 -3.41
C ILE A 134 -1.58 15.96 -4.25
N PRO A 135 -2.62 16.53 -4.90
CA PRO A 135 -3.57 15.74 -5.68
C PRO A 135 -2.91 15.03 -6.86
N LEU A 136 -1.83 15.59 -7.43
CA LEU A 136 -1.08 14.94 -8.50
C LEU A 136 -0.42 13.65 -8.02
N ILE A 137 0.30 13.71 -6.89
CA ILE A 137 1.00 12.56 -6.31
C ILE A 137 0.00 11.52 -5.79
N GLU A 138 -1.11 11.96 -5.19
CA GLU A 138 -2.18 11.06 -4.75
C GLU A 138 -2.80 10.30 -5.92
N ASN A 139 -3.10 10.98 -7.03
CA ASN A 139 -3.68 10.32 -8.21
C ASN A 139 -2.73 9.29 -8.82
N VAL A 140 -1.44 9.62 -8.95
CA VAL A 140 -0.42 8.69 -9.44
C VAL A 140 -0.30 7.48 -8.53
N SER A 141 -0.20 7.70 -7.22
CA SER A 141 -0.12 6.63 -6.21
C SER A 141 -1.37 5.76 -6.21
N LYS A 142 -2.56 6.36 -6.32
CA LYS A 142 -3.83 5.64 -6.41
C LYS A 142 -3.90 4.74 -7.64
N ILE A 143 -3.46 5.22 -8.81
CA ILE A 143 -3.40 4.39 -10.03
C ILE A 143 -2.45 3.20 -9.81
N ALA A 144 -1.27 3.43 -9.23
CA ALA A 144 -0.31 2.37 -8.93
C ALA A 144 -0.91 1.31 -7.97
N ILE A 145 -1.58 1.75 -6.90
CA ILE A 145 -2.23 0.87 -5.92
C ILE A 145 -3.37 0.06 -6.56
N ILE A 146 -4.18 0.69 -7.44
CA ILE A 146 -5.26 -0.01 -8.16
C ILE A 146 -4.68 -1.12 -9.03
N ILE A 147 -3.62 -0.84 -9.79
CA ILE A 147 -2.96 -1.84 -10.65
C ILE A 147 -2.40 -2.99 -9.80
N ALA A 148 -1.70 -2.67 -8.70
CA ALA A 148 -1.17 -3.68 -7.79
C ALA A 148 -2.28 -4.55 -7.15
N ALA A 149 -3.37 -3.93 -6.70
CA ALA A 149 -4.52 -4.64 -6.14
C ALA A 149 -5.18 -5.56 -7.16
N LEU A 150 -5.31 -5.13 -8.42
CA LEU A 150 -5.83 -5.98 -9.49
C LEU A 150 -4.94 -7.20 -9.74
N MET A 151 -3.62 -7.02 -9.73
CA MET A 151 -2.66 -8.13 -9.88
C MET A 151 -2.76 -9.11 -8.71
N VAL A 152 -2.88 -8.61 -7.47
CA VAL A 152 -3.09 -9.44 -6.28
C VAL A 152 -4.41 -10.22 -6.39
N ALA A 153 -5.50 -9.57 -6.80
CA ALA A 153 -6.79 -10.23 -7.01
C ALA A 153 -6.67 -11.38 -8.01
N LEU A 154 -6.07 -11.14 -9.18
CA LEU A 154 -5.86 -12.16 -10.21
C LEU A 154 -4.99 -13.33 -9.70
N SER A 155 -3.94 -13.02 -8.94
CA SER A 155 -3.08 -14.03 -8.33
C SER A 155 -3.83 -14.92 -7.34
N LEU A 156 -4.69 -14.34 -6.49
CA LEU A 156 -5.52 -15.09 -5.55
C LEU A 156 -6.54 -16.00 -6.27
N TRP A 157 -6.99 -15.58 -7.44
CA TRP A 157 -7.84 -16.39 -8.33
C TRP A 157 -7.05 -17.44 -9.14
N LYS A 158 -5.75 -17.61 -8.86
CA LYS A 158 -4.83 -18.53 -9.54
C LYS A 158 -4.69 -18.25 -11.04
N ILE A 159 -4.95 -17.02 -11.45
CA ILE A 159 -4.70 -16.55 -12.82
C ILE A 159 -3.22 -16.18 -12.92
N ASN A 160 -2.56 -16.61 -14.00
CA ASN A 160 -1.15 -16.29 -14.21
C ASN A 160 -0.98 -14.79 -14.48
N ILE A 161 -0.32 -14.09 -13.56
CA ILE A 161 -0.04 -12.65 -13.66
C ILE A 161 1.27 -12.33 -14.41
N THR A 162 2.06 -13.35 -14.76
CA THR A 162 3.34 -13.17 -15.48
C THR A 162 3.20 -12.34 -16.76
N PRO A 163 2.17 -12.57 -17.62
CA PRO A 163 1.97 -11.75 -18.81
C PRO A 163 1.66 -10.28 -18.48
N ILE A 164 0.94 -10.02 -17.38
CA ILE A 164 0.60 -8.66 -16.93
C ILE A 164 1.83 -7.94 -16.40
N ILE A 165 2.68 -8.63 -15.62
CA ILE A 165 3.94 -8.08 -15.14
C ILE A 165 4.86 -7.76 -16.33
N ALA A 166 4.95 -8.67 -17.31
CA ALA A 166 5.75 -8.47 -18.51
C ALA A 166 5.28 -7.27 -19.33
N SER A 167 3.97 -7.12 -19.55
CA SER A 167 3.41 -5.98 -20.30
C SER A 167 3.54 -4.67 -19.52
N ALA A 168 3.33 -4.69 -18.20
CA ALA A 168 3.55 -3.54 -17.32
C ALA A 168 5.02 -3.06 -17.37
N GLY A 169 5.98 -3.98 -17.50
CA GLY A 169 7.39 -3.65 -17.69
C GLY A 169 7.64 -2.86 -18.99
N ILE A 170 7.06 -3.30 -20.11
CA ILE A 170 7.16 -2.60 -21.40
C ILE A 170 6.48 -1.22 -21.33
N ALA A 171 5.28 -1.14 -20.76
CA ALA A 171 4.57 0.12 -20.56
C ALA A 171 5.36 1.08 -19.66
N GLY A 172 5.95 0.57 -18.57
CA GLY A 172 6.81 1.33 -17.67
C GLY A 172 8.06 1.86 -18.37
N ALA A 173 8.69 1.06 -19.24
CA ALA A 173 9.82 1.49 -20.06
C ALA A 173 9.43 2.63 -21.02
N ALA A 174 8.24 2.58 -21.62
CA ALA A 174 7.73 3.66 -22.48
C ALA A 174 7.52 4.96 -21.69
N VAL A 175 6.93 4.89 -20.49
CA VAL A 175 6.76 6.05 -19.60
C VAL A 175 8.12 6.61 -19.16
N ALA A 176 9.07 5.75 -18.79
CA ALA A 176 10.41 6.18 -18.40
C ALA A 176 11.16 6.87 -19.56
N LEU A 177 11.01 6.37 -20.78
CA LEU A 177 11.59 7.00 -21.96
C LEU A 177 10.96 8.37 -22.25
N ALA A 178 9.65 8.51 -22.07
CA ALA A 178 8.96 9.79 -22.20
C ALA A 178 9.39 10.81 -21.12
N ALA A 179 9.70 10.34 -19.91
CA ALA A 179 10.17 11.18 -18.80
C ALA A 179 11.68 11.47 -18.82
N LYS A 180 12.43 10.87 -19.76
CA LYS A 180 13.90 10.88 -19.81
C LYS A 180 14.50 12.28 -19.67
N ASP A 181 14.04 13.24 -20.46
CA ASP A 181 14.62 14.59 -20.48
C ASP A 181 14.35 15.36 -19.17
N THR A 182 13.17 15.14 -18.57
CA THR A 182 12.82 15.75 -17.28
C THR A 182 13.74 15.24 -16.17
N ILE A 183 13.97 13.92 -16.14
CA ILE A 183 14.86 13.28 -15.17
C ILE A 183 16.31 13.73 -15.41
N ALA A 184 16.76 13.79 -16.66
CA ALA A 184 18.10 14.26 -17.01
C ALA A 184 18.35 15.71 -16.54
N ASN A 185 17.40 16.62 -16.78
CA ASN A 185 17.50 18.00 -16.34
C ASN A 185 17.53 18.12 -14.80
N PHE A 186 16.72 17.34 -14.09
CA PHE A 186 16.71 17.30 -12.62
C PHE A 186 18.09 16.88 -12.06
N PHE A 187 18.68 15.80 -12.58
CA PHE A 187 20.01 15.36 -12.15
C PHE A 187 21.11 16.36 -12.56
N GLY A 188 20.98 17.03 -13.71
CA GLY A 188 21.87 18.10 -14.12
C GLY A 188 21.88 19.26 -13.12
N GLY A 189 20.69 19.74 -12.72
CA GLY A 189 20.56 20.77 -11.69
C GLY A 189 21.14 20.34 -10.33
N LEU A 190 20.93 19.08 -9.94
CA LEU A 190 21.48 18.54 -8.70
C LEU A 190 23.02 18.49 -8.72
N SER A 191 23.63 18.09 -9.85
CA SER A 191 25.09 18.10 -9.99
C SER A 191 25.65 19.52 -9.95
N VAL A 192 25.02 20.49 -10.62
CA VAL A 192 25.44 21.91 -10.54
C VAL A 192 25.36 22.41 -9.09
N PHE A 193 24.32 22.06 -8.34
CA PHE A 193 24.19 22.46 -6.94
C PHE A 193 25.22 21.78 -6.02
N ALA A 194 25.49 20.50 -6.24
CA ALA A 194 26.41 19.70 -5.43
C ALA A 194 27.87 20.06 -5.70
N ASP A 195 28.26 20.11 -6.97
CA ASP A 195 29.65 20.30 -7.41
C ASP A 195 30.03 21.78 -7.49
N ARG A 196 29.03 22.68 -7.54
CA ARG A 196 29.18 24.14 -7.64
C ARG A 196 30.29 24.57 -8.63
N PRO A 197 30.26 24.11 -9.89
CA PRO A 197 31.31 24.42 -10.87
C PRO A 197 31.40 25.91 -11.21
N PHE A 198 30.31 26.65 -10.99
CA PHE A 198 30.21 28.10 -11.13
C PHE A 198 29.21 28.65 -10.10
N LYS A 199 29.30 29.96 -9.82
CA LYS A 199 28.49 30.68 -8.84
C LYS A 199 27.65 31.77 -9.51
N ILE A 200 26.64 32.25 -8.78
CA ILE A 200 25.88 33.44 -9.17
C ILE A 200 26.85 34.63 -9.27
N GLY A 201 26.83 35.33 -10.40
CA GLY A 201 27.75 36.40 -10.76
C GLY A 201 28.95 35.96 -11.62
N ASP A 202 29.15 34.66 -11.84
CA ASP A 202 30.21 34.19 -12.74
C ASP A 202 29.81 34.42 -14.20
N PHE A 203 30.75 34.92 -15.01
CA PHE A 203 30.59 35.00 -16.45
C PHE A 203 31.10 33.71 -17.09
N ILE A 204 30.18 32.94 -17.70
CA ILE A 204 30.49 31.61 -18.25
C ILE A 204 30.24 31.56 -19.75
N VAL A 205 30.94 30.65 -20.41
CA VAL A 205 30.76 30.32 -21.82
C VAL A 205 30.34 28.86 -21.90
N LEU A 206 29.15 28.61 -22.41
CA LEU A 206 28.63 27.25 -22.60
C LEU A 206 29.22 26.64 -23.87
N ASP A 207 29.23 25.31 -23.95
CA ASP A 207 29.79 24.56 -25.08
C ASP A 207 29.14 24.92 -26.43
N LYS A 208 27.88 25.38 -26.40
CA LYS A 208 27.14 25.83 -27.58
C LYS A 208 27.50 27.25 -28.04
N GLY A 209 28.44 27.93 -27.37
CA GLY A 209 28.91 29.27 -27.69
C GLY A 209 28.11 30.41 -27.06
N GLU A 210 27.06 30.09 -26.29
CA GLU A 210 26.29 31.06 -25.50
C GLU A 210 27.16 31.62 -24.36
N ARG A 211 27.07 32.93 -24.11
CA ARG A 211 27.87 33.64 -23.09
C ARG A 211 26.99 34.54 -22.27
N GLY A 212 27.19 34.56 -20.96
CA GLY A 212 26.43 35.42 -20.07
C GLY A 212 26.88 35.30 -18.62
N GLU A 213 26.32 36.18 -17.80
CA GLU A 213 26.48 36.15 -16.35
C GLU A 213 25.39 35.29 -15.70
N VAL A 214 25.76 34.48 -14.71
CA VAL A 214 24.82 33.63 -13.98
C VAL A 214 24.00 34.47 -13.00
N ILE A 215 22.71 34.66 -13.31
CA ILE A 215 21.78 35.42 -12.45
C ILE A 215 21.15 34.54 -11.37
N ALA A 216 20.80 33.30 -11.71
CA ALA A 216 20.15 32.36 -10.80
C ALA A 216 20.44 30.91 -11.22
N ILE A 217 20.41 30.00 -10.26
CA ILE A 217 20.54 28.55 -10.48
C ILE A 217 19.25 27.90 -10.01
N GLY A 218 18.45 27.40 -10.94
CA GLY A 218 17.22 26.66 -10.68
C GLY A 218 17.40 25.15 -10.82
N ILE A 219 16.35 24.39 -10.48
CA ILE A 219 16.27 22.94 -10.72
C ILE A 219 15.98 22.64 -12.22
N ARG A 220 15.67 23.68 -13.01
CA ARG A 220 15.35 23.67 -14.44
C ARG A 220 15.79 24.98 -15.07
#